data_AF-A0A6A1QGR9-F1
#
_entry.id   AF-A0A6A1QGR9-F1
#
_cell.length_a   1.000
_cell.length_b   1.000
_cell.length_c   1.000
_cell.angle_alpha   90.00
_cell.angle_beta   90.00
_cell.angle_gamma   90.00
#
_symmetry.space_group_name_H-M   'P 1'
#
loop_
_entity.id
_entity.type
_entity.pdbx_description
1 polymer ?
#
loop_
_entity_poly.entity_id
_entity_poly.type
_entity_poly.pdbx_seq_one_letter_code
_entity_poly.pdbx_strand_id
1 'polypeptide(L)'
;MVVLPVPAEVTVILLNIEGTTTPIAFVKDILFPYINVKEYLQTHWEEEECQQDVNLLWKQAEEDSRLDGALPIPAASGNGAGDLQRMIQAVVDNVCWQMSLDRKTTALKQLHGHMWRAAFKAGSMKAEFFEDVVPAVRKWREAGMNEGVYLSFRECRGTETVIWASYRGRYS
;
A
#
# COMPACT_ATOMS: atom_id res chain seq x y z
N MET A 1 2.30 -1.87 34.64
CA MET A 1 1.41 -1.71 33.47
C MET A 1 0.02 -2.13 33.91
N VAL A 2 -0.98 -1.25 33.84
CA VAL A 2 -2.35 -1.60 34.21
C VAL A 2 -3.00 -2.29 33.01
N VAL A 3 -3.33 -3.57 33.15
CA VAL A 3 -4.10 -4.30 32.13
C VAL A 3 -5.57 -4.07 32.45
N LEU A 4 -6.24 -3.29 31.61
CA LEU A 4 -7.70 -3.14 31.70
C LEU A 4 -8.34 -4.37 31.03
N PRO A 5 -9.27 -5.06 31.69
CA PRO A 5 -9.99 -6.16 31.07
C PRO A 5 -10.85 -5.62 29.91
N VAL A 6 -10.87 -6.37 28.81
CA VAL A 6 -11.75 -6.08 27.67
C VAL A 6 -13.20 -6.34 28.12
N PRO A 7 -14.14 -5.39 27.91
CA PRO A 7 -15.55 -5.60 28.25
C PRO A 7 -16.15 -6.81 27.52
N ALA A 8 -17.10 -7.51 28.16
CA ALA A 8 -17.66 -8.77 27.64
C ALA A 8 -18.45 -8.60 26.33
N GLU A 9 -18.92 -7.38 26.06
CA GLU A 9 -19.65 -7.00 24.86
C GLU A 9 -18.75 -6.79 23.62
N VAL A 10 -17.42 -6.77 23.79
CA VAL A 10 -16.49 -6.56 22.67
C VAL A 10 -16.32 -7.86 21.89
N THR A 11 -16.78 -7.86 20.64
CA THR A 11 -16.65 -8.99 19.71
C THR A 11 -15.62 -8.74 18.60
N VAL A 12 -15.16 -7.48 18.46
CA VAL A 12 -14.29 -7.01 17.36
C VAL A 12 -13.09 -6.27 17.93
N ILE A 13 -11.90 -6.55 17.39
CA ILE A 13 -10.66 -5.82 17.70
C ILE A 13 -10.11 -5.18 16.42
N LEU A 14 -10.16 -3.85 16.37
CA LEU A 14 -9.53 -3.04 15.34
C LEU A 14 -8.08 -2.74 15.75
N LEU A 15 -7.11 -3.11 14.89
CA LEU A 15 -5.70 -2.86 15.14
C LEU A 15 -5.15 -1.82 14.16
N ASN A 16 -4.38 -0.88 14.69
CA ASN A 16 -3.54 -0.04 13.86
C ASN A 16 -2.29 -0.83 13.40
N ILE A 17 -1.67 -0.41 12.30
CA ILE A 17 -0.46 -1.05 11.76
C ILE A 17 0.79 -0.38 12.35
N GLU A 18 1.09 0.82 11.85
CA GLU A 18 2.30 1.56 12.15
C GLU A 18 2.38 1.93 13.64
N GLY A 19 3.43 1.45 14.31
CA GLY A 19 3.66 1.69 15.74
C GLY A 19 2.70 0.95 16.66
N THR A 20 1.89 0.01 16.15
CA THR A 20 0.97 -0.81 16.96
C THR A 20 1.20 -2.29 16.75
N THR A 21 1.12 -2.77 15.50
CA THR A 21 1.44 -4.17 15.17
C THR A 21 2.80 -4.31 14.49
N THR A 22 3.26 -3.26 13.82
CA THR A 22 4.49 -3.22 13.05
C THR A 22 5.35 -2.03 13.47
N PRO A 23 6.69 -2.17 13.57
CA PRO A 23 7.58 -1.06 13.88
C PRO A 23 7.43 0.10 12.89
N ILE A 24 7.47 1.33 13.40
CA ILE A 24 7.46 2.55 12.58
C ILE A 24 8.62 2.53 11.57
N ALA A 25 9.80 2.08 12.02
CA ALA A 25 10.99 1.95 11.18
C ALA A 25 10.78 0.99 10.00
N PHE A 26 10.08 -0.14 10.20
CA PHE A 26 9.75 -1.05 9.10
C PHE A 26 8.90 -0.34 8.03
N VAL A 27 7.89 0.42 8.44
CA VAL A 27 7.03 1.13 7.48
C VAL A 27 7.83 2.21 6.74
N LYS A 28 8.55 3.06 7.47
CA LYS A 28 9.21 4.24 6.89
C LYS A 28 10.51 3.93 6.15
N ASP A 29 11.30 3.00 6.68
CA ASP A 29 12.67 2.76 6.20
C ASP A 29 12.75 1.53 5.29
N ILE A 30 11.74 0.64 5.31
CA ILE A 30 11.72 -0.58 4.51
C ILE A 30 10.54 -0.57 3.54
N LEU A 31 9.30 -0.51 4.02
CA LEU A 31 8.10 -0.72 3.20
C LEU A 31 7.95 0.32 2.09
N PHE A 32 8.06 1.62 2.42
CA PHE A 32 7.97 2.70 1.43
C PHE A 32 9.20 2.78 0.51
N PRO A 33 10.45 2.71 1.02
CA PRO A 33 11.64 2.81 0.16
C PRO A 33 11.89 1.59 -0.73
N TYR A 34 11.36 0.42 -0.38
CA TYR A 34 11.57 -0.81 -1.15
C TYR A 34 10.99 -0.76 -2.56
N ILE A 35 9.90 0.00 -2.75
CA ILE A 35 9.19 0.03 -4.02
C ILE A 35 10.01 0.75 -5.09
N ASN A 36 10.53 -0.02 -6.06
CA ASN A 36 11.10 0.53 -7.29
C ASN A 36 10.04 0.60 -8.40
N VAL A 37 9.38 1.77 -8.52
CA VAL A 37 8.32 2.04 -9.51
C VAL A 37 8.76 1.75 -10.93
N LYS A 38 9.99 2.11 -11.28
CA LYS A 38 10.49 1.94 -12.64
C LYS A 38 10.62 0.47 -13.01
N GLU A 39 11.24 -0.32 -12.15
CA GLU A 39 11.46 -1.75 -12.38
C GLU A 39 10.14 -2.52 -12.42
N TYR A 40 9.21 -2.20 -11.52
CA TYR A 40 7.88 -2.80 -11.52
C TYR A 40 7.13 -2.50 -12.83
N LEU A 41 7.07 -1.24 -13.25
CA LEU A 41 6.39 -0.86 -14.49
C LEU A 41 7.04 -1.51 -15.72
N GLN A 42 8.37 -1.62 -15.75
CA GLN A 42 9.07 -2.31 -16.84
C GLN A 42 8.74 -3.81 -16.91
N THR A 43 8.54 -4.45 -15.75
CA THR A 43 8.28 -5.88 -15.66
C THR A 43 6.81 -6.21 -15.96
N HIS A 44 5.90 -5.39 -15.45
CA HIS A 44 4.47 -5.67 -15.43
C HIS A 44 3.67 -4.85 -16.45
N TRP A 45 4.33 -4.08 -17.34
CA TRP A 45 3.64 -3.16 -18.24
C TRP A 45 2.49 -3.78 -19.01
N GLU A 46 2.69 -4.97 -19.58
CA GLU A 46 1.68 -5.65 -20.41
C GLU A 46 0.54 -6.29 -19.60
N GLU A 47 0.62 -6.27 -18.27
CA GLU A 47 -0.44 -6.81 -17.40
C GLU A 47 -1.64 -5.85 -17.36
N GLU A 48 -2.85 -6.42 -17.47
CA GLU A 48 -4.09 -5.64 -17.45
C GLU A 48 -4.22 -4.78 -16.17
N GLU A 49 -3.83 -5.34 -15.02
CA GLU A 49 -3.87 -4.63 -13.74
C GLU A 49 -2.90 -3.43 -13.73
N CYS A 50 -1.70 -3.58 -14.27
CA CYS A 50 -0.74 -2.49 -14.41
C CYS A 50 -1.25 -1.40 -15.37
N GLN A 51 -1.89 -1.79 -16.48
CA GLN A 51 -2.51 -0.83 -17.39
C GLN A 51 -3.67 -0.05 -16.74
N GLN A 52 -4.47 -0.71 -15.90
CA GLN A 52 -5.51 -0.06 -15.11
C GLN A 52 -4.92 0.94 -14.11
N ASP A 53 -3.83 0.59 -13.42
CA ASP A 53 -3.12 1.49 -12.51
C ASP A 53 -2.59 2.74 -13.24
N VAL A 54 -1.92 2.55 -14.38
CA VAL A 54 -1.37 3.64 -15.20
C VAL A 54 -2.49 4.55 -15.70
N ASN A 55 -3.64 3.99 -16.11
CA ASN A 55 -4.79 4.79 -16.54
C ASN A 55 -5.39 5.62 -15.39
N LEU A 56 -5.47 5.08 -14.17
CA LEU A 56 -5.90 5.86 -13.01
C LEU A 56 -4.91 6.97 -12.67
N LEU A 57 -3.60 6.70 -12.74
CA LEU A 57 -2.57 7.72 -12.54
C LEU A 57 -2.64 8.81 -13.61
N TRP A 58 -2.89 8.45 -14.86
CA TRP A 58 -3.08 9.39 -15.95
C TRP A 58 -4.27 10.33 -15.70
N LYS A 59 -5.44 9.79 -15.34
CA LYS A 59 -6.62 10.60 -14.97
C LYS A 59 -6.33 11.51 -13.77
N GLN A 60 -5.64 10.98 -12.75
CA GLN A 60 -5.26 11.78 -11.60
C GLN A 60 -4.32 12.93 -12.00
N ALA A 61 -3.36 12.68 -12.89
CA ALA A 61 -2.46 13.71 -13.41
C ALA A 61 -3.20 14.79 -14.22
N GLU A 62 -4.27 14.44 -14.94
CA GLU A 62 -5.14 15.42 -15.62
C GLU A 62 -5.87 16.32 -14.62
N GLU A 63 -6.44 15.75 -13.54
CA GLU A 63 -7.07 16.52 -12.47
C GLU A 63 -6.07 17.46 -11.78
N ASP A 64 -4.83 16.99 -11.63
CA ASP A 64 -3.74 17.70 -10.97
C ASP A 64 -3.05 18.74 -11.86
N SER A 65 -3.39 18.82 -13.14
CA SER A 65 -2.76 19.71 -14.13
C SER A 65 -2.75 21.19 -13.75
N ARG A 66 -3.62 21.59 -12.79
CA ARG A 66 -3.71 22.96 -12.27
C ARG A 66 -2.80 23.22 -11.07
N LEU A 67 -2.19 22.20 -10.50
CA LEU A 67 -1.29 22.31 -9.36
C LEU A 67 0.09 22.79 -9.83
N ASP A 68 0.71 23.65 -9.03
CA ASP A 68 2.06 24.11 -9.31
C ASP A 68 3.07 22.95 -9.22
N GLY A 69 3.94 22.85 -10.22
CA GLY A 69 4.90 21.75 -10.34
C GLY A 69 4.31 20.37 -10.71
N ALA A 70 3.03 20.28 -11.09
CA ALA A 70 2.43 19.02 -11.50
C ALA A 70 3.15 18.41 -12.73
N LEU A 71 3.45 17.11 -12.64
CA LEU A 71 4.12 16.38 -13.71
C LEU A 71 3.08 15.59 -14.53
N PRO A 72 2.87 15.92 -15.82
CA PRO A 72 1.87 15.27 -16.64
C PRO A 72 2.32 13.87 -17.07
N ILE A 73 1.35 12.98 -17.24
CA ILE A 73 1.55 11.70 -17.93
C ILE A 73 1.03 11.89 -19.36
N PRO A 74 1.87 11.80 -20.40
CA PRO A 74 1.43 12.02 -21.77
C PRO A 74 0.47 10.91 -22.22
N ALA A 75 -0.37 11.20 -23.21
CA ALA A 75 -1.11 10.15 -23.90
C ALA A 75 -0.14 9.25 -24.68
N ALA A 76 -0.38 7.93 -24.68
CA ALA A 76 0.42 6.98 -25.43
C ALA A 76 0.49 7.41 -26.91
N SER A 77 1.70 7.77 -27.34
CA SER A 77 1.96 8.29 -28.69
C SER A 77 2.92 7.32 -29.37
N GLY A 78 2.37 6.30 -30.04
CA GLY A 78 3.13 5.31 -30.80
C GLY A 78 3.48 4.03 -30.03
N ASN A 79 3.75 2.96 -30.79
CA ASN A 79 3.98 1.60 -30.29
C ASN A 79 5.49 1.26 -30.24
N GLY A 80 6.37 2.26 -30.27
CA GLY A 80 7.82 2.06 -30.29
C GLY A 80 8.39 1.81 -28.90
N ALA A 81 9.48 1.03 -28.80
CA ALA A 81 10.19 0.82 -27.52
C ALA A 81 10.69 2.13 -26.88
N GLY A 82 11.04 3.13 -27.69
CA GLY A 82 11.40 4.47 -27.21
C GLY A 82 10.20 5.29 -26.69
N ASP A 83 8.97 4.96 -27.11
CA ASP A 83 7.75 5.59 -26.60
C ASP A 83 7.38 5.00 -25.25
N LEU A 84 7.51 3.68 -25.10
CA LEU A 84 7.30 2.97 -23.85
C LEU A 84 8.23 3.46 -22.74
N GLN A 85 9.53 3.58 -23.01
CA GLN A 85 10.49 4.02 -22.00
C GLN A 85 10.22 5.45 -21.51
N ARG A 86 9.79 6.33 -22.43
CA ARG A 86 9.37 7.70 -22.09
C ARG A 86 8.09 7.70 -21.26
N MET A 87 7.14 6.83 -21.58
CA MET A 87 5.90 6.68 -20.82
C MET A 87 6.18 6.22 -19.39
N ILE A 88 6.96 5.15 -19.23
CA ILE A 88 7.35 4.63 -17.91
C ILE A 88 8.04 5.73 -17.11
N GLN A 89 8.95 6.49 -17.73
CA GLN A 89 9.64 7.58 -17.02
C GLN A 89 8.65 8.68 -16.58
N ALA A 90 7.69 9.07 -17.42
CA ALA A 90 6.67 10.05 -17.03
C ALA A 90 5.79 9.58 -15.86
N VAL A 91 5.41 8.29 -15.84
CA VAL A 91 4.67 7.69 -14.72
C VAL A 91 5.53 7.68 -13.46
N VAL A 92 6.81 7.28 -13.55
CA VAL A 92 7.75 7.29 -12.43
C VAL A 92 7.90 8.69 -11.85
N ASP A 93 8.13 9.68 -12.71
CA ASP A 93 8.30 11.07 -12.30
C ASP A 93 7.04 11.60 -11.60
N ASN A 94 5.85 11.35 -12.17
CA ASN A 94 4.57 11.71 -11.55
C ASN A 94 4.39 11.06 -10.18
N VAL A 95 4.68 9.75 -10.04
CA VAL A 95 4.59 9.04 -8.77
C VAL A 95 5.55 9.62 -7.73
N CYS A 96 6.81 9.84 -8.10
CA CYS A 96 7.80 10.46 -7.21
C CYS A 96 7.39 11.88 -6.79
N TRP A 97 6.83 12.67 -7.69
CA TRP A 97 6.28 13.99 -7.36
C TRP A 97 5.12 13.89 -6.37
N GLN A 98 4.14 13.00 -6.59
CA GLN A 98 3.05 12.79 -5.65
C GLN A 98 3.56 12.37 -4.27
N MET A 99 4.54 11.47 -4.19
CA MET A 99 5.18 11.05 -2.94
C MET A 99 5.92 12.19 -2.24
N SER A 100 6.62 13.05 -3.00
CA SER A 100 7.36 14.20 -2.44
C SER A 100 6.45 15.21 -1.74
N LEU A 101 5.17 15.24 -2.11
CA LEU A 101 4.14 16.10 -1.54
C LEU A 101 3.25 15.39 -0.52
N ASP A 102 3.60 14.17 -0.09
CA ASP A 102 2.78 13.31 0.77
C ASP A 102 1.32 13.16 0.28
N ARG A 103 1.14 13.07 -1.04
CA ARG A 103 -0.20 12.93 -1.62
C ARG A 103 -0.70 11.51 -1.45
N LYS A 104 -2.00 11.40 -1.14
CA LYS A 104 -2.65 10.14 -0.76
C LYS A 104 -3.82 9.80 -1.67
N THR A 105 -3.62 10.02 -2.97
CA THR A 105 -4.61 9.77 -4.03
C THR A 105 -4.95 8.29 -4.12
N THR A 106 -6.16 7.98 -4.59
CA THR A 106 -6.59 6.59 -4.81
C THR A 106 -5.70 5.89 -5.82
N ALA A 107 -5.32 6.59 -6.90
CA ALA A 107 -4.44 6.06 -7.96
C ALA A 107 -3.07 5.64 -7.41
N LEU A 108 -2.43 6.49 -6.60
CA LEU A 108 -1.12 6.19 -6.00
C LEU A 108 -1.20 5.00 -5.05
N LYS A 109 -2.23 4.97 -4.18
CA LYS A 109 -2.44 3.88 -3.22
C LYS A 109 -2.68 2.54 -3.91
N GLN A 110 -3.42 2.54 -5.01
CA GLN A 110 -3.71 1.32 -5.77
C GLN A 110 -2.42 0.73 -6.35
N LEU A 111 -1.62 1.54 -7.05
CA LEU A 111 -0.33 1.11 -7.58
C LEU A 111 0.56 0.55 -6.47
N HIS A 112 0.77 1.30 -5.38
CA HIS A 112 1.58 0.82 -4.25
C HIS A 112 1.06 -0.50 -3.67
N GLY A 113 -0.26 -0.64 -3.56
CA GLY A 113 -0.91 -1.88 -3.12
C GLY A 113 -0.54 -3.08 -3.99
N HIS A 114 -0.59 -2.95 -5.31
CA HIS A 114 -0.22 -4.02 -6.24
C HIS A 114 1.27 -4.34 -6.18
N MET A 115 2.12 -3.31 -6.10
CA MET A 115 3.58 -3.48 -5.97
C MET A 115 3.97 -4.22 -4.70
N TRP A 116 3.42 -3.82 -3.54
CA TRP A 116 3.64 -4.54 -2.29
C TRP A 116 3.10 -5.97 -2.35
N ARG A 117 1.92 -6.17 -2.93
CA ARG A 117 1.34 -7.51 -3.10
C ARG A 117 2.26 -8.41 -3.92
N ALA A 118 2.85 -7.91 -5.01
CA ALA A 118 3.81 -8.64 -5.80
C ALA A 118 5.07 -8.99 -4.99
N ALA A 119 5.63 -8.03 -4.25
CA ALA A 119 6.82 -8.23 -3.41
C ALA A 119 6.59 -9.27 -2.29
N PHE A 120 5.46 -9.19 -1.58
CA PHE A 120 5.10 -10.16 -0.54
C PHE A 120 4.86 -11.56 -1.13
N LYS A 121 4.19 -11.65 -2.28
CA LYS A 121 3.91 -12.93 -2.95
C LYS A 121 5.19 -13.59 -3.47
N ALA A 122 6.14 -12.80 -3.96
CA ALA A 122 7.46 -13.27 -4.38
C ALA A 122 8.38 -13.65 -3.21
N GLY A 123 8.01 -13.29 -1.97
CA GLY A 123 8.84 -13.51 -0.78
C GLY A 123 10.05 -12.59 -0.68
N SER A 124 10.18 -11.60 -1.57
CA SER A 124 11.24 -10.60 -1.57
C SER A 124 11.04 -9.54 -0.50
N MET A 125 9.80 -9.41 0.00
CA MET A 125 9.46 -8.67 1.22
C MET A 125 8.80 -9.58 2.24
N LYS A 126 9.15 -9.40 3.52
CA LYS A 126 8.46 -10.02 4.66
C LYS A 126 8.01 -8.93 5.62
N ALA A 127 6.77 -9.03 6.09
CA ALA A 127 6.23 -8.06 7.02
C ALA A 127 6.84 -8.28 8.40
N GLU A 128 7.26 -7.20 9.04
CA GLU A 128 7.74 -7.22 10.42
C GLU A 128 6.59 -6.95 11.39
N PHE A 129 6.51 -7.74 12.45
CA PHE A 129 5.54 -7.58 13.53
C PHE A 129 6.26 -7.61 14.86
N PHE A 130 5.72 -6.92 15.87
CA PHE A 130 6.18 -7.12 17.24
C PHE A 130 5.88 -8.56 17.70
N GLU A 131 6.78 -9.11 18.53
CA GLU A 131 6.76 -10.52 18.93
C GLU A 131 5.46 -10.93 19.63
N ASP A 132 4.80 -9.98 20.31
CA ASP A 132 3.58 -10.19 21.08
C ASP A 132 2.29 -10.15 20.23
N VAL A 133 2.34 -9.61 19.01
CA VAL A 133 1.16 -9.40 18.16
C VAL A 133 0.54 -10.73 17.71
N VAL A 134 1.34 -11.63 17.14
CA VAL A 134 0.86 -12.91 16.62
C VAL A 134 0.27 -13.79 17.75
N PRO A 135 0.94 -13.94 18.91
CA PRO A 135 0.36 -14.62 20.06
C PRO A 135 -0.95 -14.00 20.55
N ALA A 136 -1.05 -12.66 20.62
CA ALA A 136 -2.26 -11.97 21.09
C ALA A 136 -3.45 -12.22 20.15
N VAL A 137 -3.23 -12.05 18.83
CA VAL A 137 -4.28 -12.29 17.82
C VAL A 137 -4.78 -13.74 17.83
N ARG A 138 -3.89 -14.72 18.04
CA ARG A 138 -4.29 -16.13 18.17
C ARG A 138 -5.20 -16.35 19.37
N LYS A 139 -4.84 -15.82 20.54
CA LYS A 139 -5.66 -15.90 21.76
C LYS A 139 -7.03 -15.25 21.60
N TRP A 140 -7.11 -14.09 20.94
CA TRP A 140 -8.38 -13.41 20.69
C TRP A 140 -9.30 -14.23 19.78
N ARG A 141 -8.75 -14.85 18.73
CA ARG A 141 -9.52 -15.74 17.85
C ARG A 141 -10.02 -16.98 18.59
N GLU A 142 -9.18 -17.61 19.42
CA GLU A 142 -9.57 -18.74 20.27
C GLU A 142 -10.66 -18.37 21.28
N ALA A 143 -10.68 -17.12 21.75
CA ALA A 143 -11.70 -16.56 22.63
C ALA A 143 -13.01 -16.16 21.91
N GLY A 144 -13.14 -16.41 20.61
CA GLY A 144 -14.37 -16.14 19.84
C GLY A 144 -14.47 -14.72 19.27
N MET A 145 -13.41 -13.92 19.35
CA MET A 145 -13.33 -12.60 18.69
C MET A 145 -13.01 -12.80 17.19
N ASN A 146 -13.95 -13.44 16.49
CA ASN A 146 -13.79 -13.92 15.11
C ASN A 146 -14.07 -12.86 14.03
N GLU A 147 -14.73 -11.76 14.39
CA GLU A 147 -15.20 -10.74 13.44
C GLU A 147 -14.17 -9.61 13.29
N GLY A 148 -13.04 -9.93 12.66
CA GLY A 148 -12.24 -8.93 11.96
C GLY A 148 -11.12 -8.29 12.78
N VAL A 149 -9.91 -8.85 12.62
CA VAL A 149 -8.70 -8.04 12.77
C VAL A 149 -8.62 -7.17 11.53
N TYR A 150 -9.07 -5.93 11.66
CA TYR A 150 -8.91 -4.91 10.65
C TYR A 150 -7.60 -4.19 10.90
N LEU A 151 -6.81 -4.05 9.85
CA LEU A 151 -5.55 -3.32 9.85
C LEU A 151 -5.76 -2.04 9.05
N SER A 152 -5.63 -0.89 9.69
CA SER A 152 -5.71 0.41 9.01
C SER A 152 -4.34 1.09 9.03
N PHE A 153 -3.95 1.66 7.89
CA PHE A 153 -2.89 2.66 7.86
C PHE A 153 -3.53 4.00 8.20
N ARG A 154 -3.33 4.46 9.43
CA ARG A 154 -3.73 5.81 9.84
C ARG A 154 -2.47 6.63 10.11
N GLU A 155 -2.01 7.38 9.12
CA GLU A 155 -1.12 8.49 9.43
C GLU A 155 -1.95 9.59 10.09
N CYS A 156 -1.40 10.24 11.12
CA CYS A 156 -2.09 11.27 11.90
C CYS A 156 -2.40 12.52 11.04
N ARG A 157 -3.44 12.45 10.18
CA ARG A 157 -4.27 13.54 9.60
C ARG A 157 -5.18 12.98 8.50
N GLY A 158 -6.36 12.48 8.89
CA GLY A 158 -7.61 12.80 8.17
C GLY A 158 -8.06 11.97 6.95
N THR A 159 -7.39 10.90 6.51
CA THR A 159 -7.99 10.00 5.50
C THR A 159 -7.78 8.54 5.87
N GLU A 160 -8.87 7.83 6.14
CA GLU A 160 -8.87 6.40 6.40
C GLU A 160 -8.58 5.65 5.09
N THR A 161 -7.58 4.78 5.09
CA THR A 161 -7.39 3.78 4.04
C THR A 161 -7.36 2.44 4.74
N VAL A 162 -8.46 1.70 4.60
CA VAL A 162 -8.60 0.35 5.13
C VAL A 162 -7.98 -0.59 4.12
N ILE A 163 -6.81 -1.15 4.45
CA ILE A 163 -6.24 -2.25 3.67
C ILE A 163 -6.82 -3.54 4.22
N TRP A 164 -7.61 -4.23 3.41
CA TRP A 164 -8.16 -5.54 3.75
C TRP A 164 -7.05 -6.61 3.70
N ALA A 165 -6.51 -6.97 4.87
CA ALA A 165 -5.74 -8.20 5.02
C ALA A 165 -6.63 -9.29 5.63
N SER A 166 -7.46 -9.96 4.81
CA SER A 166 -8.08 -11.22 5.21
C SER A 166 -6.98 -12.29 5.28
N TYR A 167 -6.29 -12.40 6.42
CA TYR A 167 -5.32 -13.46 6.67
C TYR A 167 -6.05 -14.78 6.92
N ARG A 168 -6.47 -15.45 5.84
CA ARG A 168 -6.82 -16.88 5.80
C ARG A 168 -5.57 -17.72 5.51
N GLY A 169 -4.53 -17.55 6.32
CA GLY A 169 -3.32 -18.37 6.25
C GLY A 169 -3.54 -19.69 7.00
N ARG A 170 -3.77 -20.78 6.27
CA ARG A 170 -3.40 -22.13 6.74
C ARG A 170 -1.87 -22.16 6.74
N TYR A 171 -1.27 -22.21 7.93
CA TYR A 171 0.13 -22.60 8.06
C TYR A 171 0.22 -24.11 7.86
N SER A 172 1.02 -24.54 6.88
CA SER A 172 1.59 -25.89 6.76
C SER A 172 3.08 -25.74 6.62
#